data_AF-A0A7L4R951-F1
#
_entry.id   AF-A0A7L4R951-F1
#
_cell.length_a   1.000
_cell.length_b   1.000
_cell.length_c   1.000
_cell.angle_alpha   90.00
_cell.angle_beta   90.00
_cell.angle_gamma   90.00
#
_symmetry.space_group_name_H-M   'P 1'
#
loop_
_entity.id
_entity.type
_entity.pdbx_description
1 polymer ?
#
loop_
_entity_poly.entity_id
_entity_poly.type
_entity_poly.pdbx_seq_one_letter_code
_entity_poly.pdbx_strand_id
1 'polypeptide(L)' 'ISQQGKEVRFEPGMVIEVGYSEIQKSPNYESGFALRFPRFIRLRDDKSIDEIETLDGIRERYRRQGGNHGA' A
#
# COMPACT_ATOMS: atom_id res chain seq x y z
N ILE A 1 -1.52 10.49 19.45
CA ILE A 1 -0.78 11.17 18.38
C ILE A 1 0.60 11.54 18.91
N SER A 2 1.68 11.07 18.30
CA SER A 2 3.06 11.47 18.65
C SER A 2 3.72 12.14 17.45
N GLN A 3 4.56 13.15 17.69
CA GLN A 3 5.26 13.90 16.65
C GLN A 3 6.78 13.88 16.91
N GLN A 4 7.57 13.49 15.91
CA GLN A 4 9.03 13.61 15.91
C GLN A 4 9.46 14.34 14.64
N GLY A 5 9.83 15.61 14.77
CA GLY A 5 10.17 16.45 13.61
C GLY A 5 9.00 16.57 12.62
N LYS A 6 9.18 15.98 11.42
CA LYS A 6 8.16 15.94 10.36
C LYS A 6 7.32 14.65 10.35
N GLU A 7 7.63 13.69 11.23
CA GLU A 7 6.87 12.44 11.36
C GLU A 7 5.75 12.62 12.38
N VAL A 8 4.53 12.22 12.02
CA VAL A 8 3.36 12.19 12.91
C VAL A 8 2.77 10.78 12.88
N ARG A 9 2.58 10.18 14.05
CA ARG A 9 1.90 8.87 14.20
C ARG A 9 0.51 9.07 14.78
N PHE A 10 -0.48 8.44 14.15
CA PHE A 10 -1.88 8.50 14.53
C PHE A 10 -2.51 7.11 14.42
N GLU A 11 -3.62 6.91 15.13
CA GLU A 11 -4.35 5.64 15.11
C GLU A 11 -4.94 5.37 13.72
N PRO A 12 -4.89 4.13 13.21
CA PRO A 12 -5.53 3.77 11.95
C PRO A 12 -7.03 4.10 12.00
N GLY A 13 -7.46 5.00 11.12
CA GLY A 13 -8.84 5.50 11.07
C GLY A 13 -9.32 5.90 9.68
N MET A 14 -8.44 5.85 8.69
CA MET A 14 -8.65 6.47 7.38
C MET A 14 -8.24 5.51 6.28
N VAL A 15 -9.14 5.26 5.33
CA VAL A 15 -8.87 4.46 4.15
C VAL A 15 -8.67 5.39 2.96
N ILE A 16 -7.59 5.19 2.21
CA ILE A 16 -7.29 5.98 1.01
C ILE A 16 -7.11 5.07 -0.19
N GLU A 17 -7.49 5.58 -1.35
CA GLU A 17 -7.22 4.95 -2.63
C GLU A 17 -5.87 5.45 -3.18
N VAL A 18 -4.99 4.51 -3.50
CA VAL A 18 -3.64 4.80 -3.98
C VAL A 18 -3.44 4.13 -5.34
N GLY A 19 -3.10 4.93 -6.34
CA GLY A 19 -2.60 4.44 -7.62
C GLY A 19 -1.10 4.21 -7.57
N TYR A 20 -0.62 3.14 -8.19
CA TYR A 20 0.80 2.79 -8.26
C TYR A 20 1.14 2.21 -9.63
N SER A 21 2.42 2.23 -10.01
CA SER A 21 2.84 1.63 -11.28
C SER A 21 3.17 0.14 -11.14
N GLU A 22 3.82 -0.24 -10.05
CA GLU A 22 4.20 -1.62 -9.75
C GLU A 22 4.40 -1.86 -8.26
N ILE A 23 4.35 -3.12 -7.87
CA ILE A 23 4.76 -3.61 -6.55
C ILE A 23 6.19 -4.15 -6.67
N GLN A 24 7.05 -3.79 -5.71
CA GLN A 24 8.43 -4.27 -5.60
C GLN A 24 8.65 -4.95 -4.25
N LYS A 25 9.58 -5.91 -4.18
CA LYS A 25 10.06 -6.43 -2.89
C LYS A 25 10.97 -5.39 -2.23
N SER A 26 10.78 -5.17 -0.94
CA SER A 26 11.61 -4.24 -0.16
C SER A 26 11.87 -4.81 1.24
N PRO A 27 13.13 -4.83 1.71
CA PRO A 27 13.47 -5.24 3.07
C PRO A 27 13.15 -4.14 4.12
N ASN A 28 12.86 -2.91 3.68
CA ASN A 28 12.71 -1.75 4.58
C ASN A 28 11.32 -1.63 5.22
N TYR A 29 10.37 -2.47 4.82
CA TYR A 29 9.00 -2.45 5.32
C TYR A 29 8.64 -3.83 5.86
N GLU A 30 7.90 -3.86 6.97
CA GLU A 30 7.44 -5.12 7.59
C GLU A 30 6.59 -5.98 6.65
N SER A 31 5.89 -5.35 5.70
CA SER A 31 5.14 -6.03 4.64
C SER A 31 6.02 -6.83 3.68
N GLY A 32 7.31 -6.48 3.56
CA GLY A 32 8.22 -7.02 2.56
C GLY A 32 8.01 -6.47 1.14
N PHE A 33 7.10 -5.50 0.97
CA PHE A 33 6.75 -4.90 -0.32
C PHE A 33 6.70 -3.38 -0.28
N ALA A 34 6.97 -2.75 -1.41
CA ALA A 34 6.83 -1.31 -1.62
C ALA A 34 6.04 -1.03 -2.91
N LEU A 35 5.24 0.03 -2.90
CA LEU A 35 4.56 0.55 -4.09
C LEU A 35 5.49 1.51 -4.81
N ARG A 36 5.67 1.36 -6.13
CA ARG A 36 6.43 2.31 -6.94
C ARG A 36 5.54 3.45 -7.40
N PHE A 37 6.06 4.67 -7.23
CA PHE A 37 5.38 5.93 -7.54
C PHE A 37 3.92 5.97 -7.04
N PRO A 38 3.70 5.76 -5.72
CA PRO A 38 2.35 5.82 -5.17
C PRO A 38 1.79 7.23 -5.32
N ARG A 39 0.55 7.32 -5.79
CA ARG A 39 -0.19 8.57 -5.98
C ARG A 39 -1.51 8.48 -5.23
N PHE A 40 -1.79 9.48 -4.43
CA PHE A 40 -3.10 9.65 -3.81
C PHE A 40 -4.16 9.86 -4.90
N ILE A 41 -5.24 9.09 -4.85
CA ILE A 41 -6.39 9.25 -5.74
C ILE A 41 -7.51 9.96 -4.99
N ARG A 42 -7.99 9.36 -3.89
CA ARG A 42 -9.09 9.89 -3.10
C ARG A 42 -9.14 9.29 -1.70
N LEU A 43 -9.89 9.93 -0.82
CA LEU A 43 -10.35 9.36 0.44
C LEU A 43 -11.46 8.33 0.15
N ARG A 44 -11.45 7.20 0.88
CA ARG A 44 -12.50 6.17 0.85
C ARG A 44 -13.28 6.21 2.15
N ASP A 45 -14.09 7.26 2.31
CA ASP A 45 -15.10 7.35 3.37
C ASP A 45 -16.21 6.31 3.18
N ASP A 46 -16.33 5.74 1.98
CA ASP A 46 -17.21 4.64 1.63
C ASP A 46 -16.75 3.26 2.11
N LYS A 47 -15.53 3.12 2.69
CA LYS A 47 -14.96 1.84 3.10
C LYS A 47 -14.47 1.83 4.55
N SER A 48 -14.63 0.69 5.22
CA SER A 48 -14.06 0.45 6.55
C SER A 48 -12.62 -0.11 6.48
N ILE A 49 -11.92 -0.07 7.61
CA ILE A 49 -10.51 -0.52 7.72
C ILE A 49 -10.37 -2.02 7.42
N ASP A 50 -11.39 -2.82 7.71
CA ASP A 50 -11.41 -4.25 7.41
C ASP A 50 -11.52 -4.56 5.92
N GLU A 51 -11.92 -3.60 5.09
CA GLU A 51 -12.03 -3.74 3.63
C GLU A 51 -10.76 -3.30 2.86
N ILE A 52 -9.70 -2.92 3.58
CA ILE A 52 -8.44 -2.54 2.96
C ILE A 52 -7.77 -3.74 2.29
N GLU A 53 -6.83 -3.46 1.40
CA GLU A 53 -6.06 -4.50 0.75
C GLU A 53 -5.25 -5.31 1.78
N THR A 54 -5.23 -6.63 1.58
CA THR A 54 -4.54 -7.56 2.48
C THR A 54 -3.11 -7.82 2.00
N LEU A 55 -2.23 -8.19 2.92
CA LEU A 55 -0.85 -8.55 2.55
C LEU A 55 -0.80 -9.75 1.60
N ASP A 56 -1.72 -10.71 1.75
CA ASP A 56 -1.83 -11.85 0.83
C ASP A 56 -2.31 -11.44 -0.57
N GLY A 57 -3.26 -10.50 -0.65
CA GLY A 57 -3.66 -9.89 -1.92
C GLY A 57 -2.50 -9.17 -2.61
N ILE A 58 -1.68 -8.42 -1.86
CA ILE A 58 -0.48 -7.75 -2.39
C ILE A 58 0.53 -8.78 -2.93
N ARG A 59 0.76 -9.88 -2.18
CA ARG A 59 1.66 -10.97 -2.62
C ARG A 59 1.18 -11.58 -3.92
N GLU A 60 -0.12 -11.83 -4.05
CA GLU A 60 -0.71 -12.39 -5.27
C GLU A 60 -0.57 -11.42 -6.45
N ARG A 61 -0.89 -10.13 -6.26
CA ARG A 61 -0.71 -9.09 -7.29
C ARG A 61 0.74 -8.99 -7.75
N TYR A 62 1.69 -9.03 -6.82
CA TYR A 62 3.12 -9.04 -7.14
C TYR A 62 3.50 -10.24 -8.02
N ARG A 63 3.02 -11.45 -7.69
CA ARG A 63 3.27 -12.65 -8.51
C ARG A 63 2.68 -12.51 -9.91
N ARG A 64 1.45 -12.01 -10.02
CA ARG A 64 0.78 -11.78 -11.32
C ARG A 64 1.50 -10.73 -12.18
N GLN A 65 2.02 -9.67 -11.56
CA GLN A 65 2.78 -8.63 -12.25
C GLN A 65 4.04 -9.17 -12.93
N GLY A 66 4.77 -10.06 -12.25
CA GLY A 66 5.97 -10.70 -12.80
C GLY A 66 5.68 -11.65 -13.98
N GLY A 67 4.48 -12.23 -14.04
CA GLY A 67 4.04 -13.07 -15.16
C GLY A 67 3.70 -12.31 -16.45
N ASN A 68 3.45 -11.00 -16.36
CA ASN A 68 3.04 -10.16 -17.50
C ASN A 68 4.20 -9.40 -18.18
N HIS A 69 5.43 -9.49 -17.65
CA HIS A 69 6.62 -8.82 -18.20
C HIS A 69 7.53 -9.77 -19.01
N GLY A 70 7.00 -10.93 -19.42
CA GLY A 70 7.71 -11.91 -20.23
C GLY A 70 6.80 -12.58 -21.26
N ALA A 71 6.49 -11.86 -22.35
CA ALA A 71 6.03 -12.38 -23.63
C ALA A 71 6.50 -11.44 -24.74
#